data_AF-A0A829MKZ4-F1
#
_entry.id   AF-A0A829MKZ4-F1
#
_cell.length_a   1.000
_cell.length_b   1.000
_cell.length_c   1.000
_cell.angle_alpha   90.00
_cell.angle_beta   90.00
_cell.angle_gamma   90.00
#
_symmetry.space_group_name_H-M   'P 1'
#
loop_
_entity.id
_entity.type
_entity.pdbx_description
1 polymer ?
#
loop_
_entity_poly.entity_id
_entity_poly.type
_entity_poly.pdbx_seq_one_letter_code
_entity_poly.pdbx_strand_id
1 'polypeptide(L)' 'MTAYAFARTGYHRGLDQLRRNGWKGFGPVPYSHEPNRGFLRAVAALARAAKLIGEDHEYARCCDLLDDCDPAARPALLPA' A
#
# COMPACT_ATOMS: atom_id res chain seq x y z
N MET A 1 16.39 1.89 -6.10
CA MET A 1 15.62 2.55 -7.18
C MET A 1 14.64 1.62 -7.91
N THR A 2 15.08 0.50 -8.51
CA THR A 2 14.22 -0.39 -9.33
C THR A 2 13.01 -0.95 -8.57
N ALA A 3 13.23 -1.54 -7.38
CA ALA A 3 12.14 -2.08 -6.55
C ALA A 3 11.10 -1.02 -6.17
N TYR A 4 11.55 0.20 -5.86
CA TYR A 4 10.69 1.34 -5.54
C TYR A 4 9.79 1.71 -6.73
N ALA A 5 10.36 1.82 -7.93
CA ALA A 5 9.60 2.15 -9.14
C ALA A 5 8.56 1.08 -9.50
N PHE A 6 8.91 -0.21 -9.38
CA PHE A 6 7.96 -1.31 -9.58
C PHE A 6 6.83 -1.28 -8.55
N ALA A 7 7.15 -1.11 -7.26
CA ALA A 7 6.15 -1.03 -6.20
C ALA A 7 5.22 0.17 -6.37
N ARG A 8 5.77 1.34 -6.71
CA ARG A 8 5.00 2.55 -6.99
C ARG A 8 4.04 2.37 -8.16
N THR A 9 4.45 1.65 -9.20
CA THR A 9 3.57 1.29 -10.32
C THR A 9 2.42 0.42 -9.87
N GLY A 10 2.69 -0.63 -9.09
CA GLY A 10 1.64 -1.49 -8.51
C GLY A 10 0.66 -0.73 -7.63
N TYR A 11 1.16 0.18 -6.79
CA TYR A 11 0.37 1.08 -5.96
C TYR A 11 -0.61 1.91 -6.80
N HIS A 12 -0.13 2.59 -7.84
CA HIS A 12 -0.98 3.41 -8.71
C HIS A 12 -2.02 2.58 -9.48
N ARG A 13 -1.65 1.38 -9.98
CA ARG A 13 -2.61 0.49 -10.64
C ARG A 13 -3.69 -0.03 -9.68
N GLY A 14 -3.34 -0.28 -8.43
CA GLY A 14 -4.31 -0.63 -7.39
C GLY A 14 -5.26 0.53 -7.07
N LEU A 15 -4.75 1.77 -6.98
CA LEU A 15 -5.61 2.95 -6.82
C LEU A 15 -6.60 3.09 -7.98
N ASP A 16 -6.16 2.86 -9.21
CA ASP A 16 -7.04 2.92 -10.39
C ASP A 16 -8.15 1.87 -10.31
N GLN A 17 -7.83 0.65 -9.87
CA GLN A 17 -8.82 -0.41 -9.66
C GLN A 17 -9.84 -0.04 -8.57
N LEU A 18 -9.37 0.46 -7.42
CA LEU A 18 -10.23 0.89 -6.32
C LEU A 18 -11.17 2.02 -6.77
N ARG A 19 -10.65 3.02 -7.49
CA ARG A 19 -11.44 4.15 -8.02
C ARG A 19 -12.51 3.71 -9.00
N ARG A 20 -12.21 2.75 -9.88
CA ARG A 20 -13.20 2.15 -10.78
C ARG A 20 -14.34 1.48 -10.01
N ASN A 21 -14.07 0.98 -8.81
CA ASN A 21 -15.05 0.37 -7.91
C ASN A 21 -15.64 1.37 -6.88
N GLY A 22 -15.50 2.68 -7.12
CA GLY A 22 -16.18 3.72 -6.34
C GLY A 22 -15.41 4.22 -5.11
N TRP A 23 -14.17 3.76 -4.87
CA TRP A 23 -13.35 4.27 -3.77
C TRP A 23 -12.84 5.69 -4.09
N LYS A 24 -13.06 6.62 -3.16
CA LYS A 24 -12.82 8.06 -3.36
C LYS A 24 -11.51 8.57 -2.74
N GLY A 25 -10.61 7.66 -2.39
CA GLY A 25 -9.36 8.01 -1.69
C GLY A 25 -9.45 7.99 -0.17
N PHE A 26 -10.59 7.53 0.38
CA PHE A 26 -10.80 7.35 1.82
C PHE A 26 -11.77 6.20 2.06
N GLY A 27 -11.75 5.67 3.29
CA GLY A 27 -12.58 4.55 3.70
C GLY A 27 -11.89 3.19 3.56
N PRO A 28 -12.49 2.14 4.13
CA PRO A 28 -11.82 0.87 4.36
C PRO A 28 -11.46 0.15 3.06
N VAL A 29 -10.31 -0.50 3.06
CA VAL A 29 -9.86 -1.42 2.01
C VAL A 29 -9.45 -2.72 2.71
N PRO A 30 -10.42 -3.60 3.07
CA PRO A 30 -10.16 -4.75 3.93
C PRO A 30 -9.18 -5.74 3.30
N TYR A 31 -8.19 -6.18 4.06
CA TYR A 31 -7.21 -7.21 3.67
C TYR A 31 -7.85 -8.59 3.52
N SER A 32 -8.92 -8.84 4.27
CA SER A 32 -9.73 -10.06 4.16
C SER A 32 -10.34 -10.22 2.77
N HIS A 33 -10.65 -9.12 2.08
CA HIS A 33 -11.17 -9.13 0.72
C HIS A 33 -10.03 -9.35 -0.29
N GLU A 34 -9.99 -10.54 -0.88
CA GLU A 34 -8.90 -11.00 -1.75
C GLU A 34 -8.54 -10.03 -2.89
N PRO A 35 -9.50 -9.40 -3.60
CA PRO A 35 -9.19 -8.40 -4.64
C PRO A 35 -8.36 -7.19 -4.16
N ASN A 36 -8.45 -6.83 -2.87
CA ASN A 36 -7.71 -5.69 -2.32
C ASN A 36 -6.24 -6.02 -2.03
N ARG A 37 -5.89 -7.30 -1.89
CA ARG A 37 -4.56 -7.72 -1.43
C ARG A 37 -3.45 -7.30 -2.39
N GLY A 38 -3.74 -7.20 -3.69
CA GLY A 38 -2.78 -6.71 -4.69
C GLY A 38 -2.35 -5.27 -4.40
N PHE A 39 -3.32 -4.39 -4.17
CA PHE A 39 -3.07 -3.00 -3.79
C PHE A 39 -2.30 -2.90 -2.46
N LEU A 40 -2.77 -3.58 -1.41
CA LEU A 40 -2.14 -3.53 -0.08
C LEU A 40 -0.70 -4.07 -0.10
N ARG A 41 -0.43 -5.15 -0.84
CA ARG A 41 0.93 -5.67 -1.04
C ARG A 41 1.82 -4.67 -1.77
N ALA A 42 1.29 -3.95 -2.75
CA ALA A 42 2.05 -2.92 -3.46
C ALA A 42 2.40 -1.73 -2.57
N VAL A 43 1.48 -1.28 -1.70
CA VAL A 43 1.74 -0.26 -0.68
C VAL A 43 2.83 -0.75 0.29
N ALA A 44 2.74 -2.00 0.76
CA ALA A 44 3.72 -2.56 1.67
C ALA A 44 5.12 -2.68 1.02
N ALA A 45 5.17 -3.13 -0.23
CA ALA A 45 6.42 -3.18 -1.01
C ALA A 45 7.01 -1.78 -1.23
N LEU A 46 6.15 -0.77 -1.46
CA LEU A 46 6.56 0.62 -1.61
C LEU A 46 7.16 1.16 -0.31
N ALA A 47 6.54 0.89 0.84
CA ALA A 47 7.09 1.27 2.14
C ALA A 47 8.46 0.64 2.38
N ARG A 48 8.61 -0.68 2.16
CA ARG A 48 9.91 -1.36 2.32
C ARG A 48 10.97 -0.75 1.41
N ALA A 49 10.64 -0.54 0.14
CA ALA A 49 11.58 0.04 -0.82
C ALA A 49 11.95 1.48 -0.46
N ALA A 50 10.99 2.30 0.00
CA ALA A 50 11.21 3.66 0.47
C ALA A 50 12.17 3.69 1.67
N LYS A 51 11.94 2.82 2.66
CA LYS A 51 12.81 2.72 3.84
C LYS A 51 14.25 2.35 3.46
N LEU A 52 14.42 1.42 2.52
CA LEU A 52 15.74 0.99 2.04
C LEU A 52 16.53 2.10 1.33
N ILE A 53 15.85 3.09 0.74
CA ILE A 53 16.50 4.20 0.03
C ILE A 53 16.54 5.50 0.85
N GLY A 54 16.10 5.48 2.11
CA GLY A 54 16.09 6.67 2.98
C GLY A 54 14.92 7.63 2.77
N GLU A 55 13.88 7.22 2.04
CA GLU A 55 12.67 8.03 1.82
C GLU A 55 11.68 7.87 2.99
N ASP A 56 12.06 8.39 4.17
CA ASP A 56 11.32 8.16 5.42
C ASP A 56 9.90 8.74 5.41
N HIS A 57 9.67 9.86 4.72
CA HIS A 57 8.34 10.45 4.60
C HIS A 57 7.40 9.57 3.76
N GLU A 58 7.92 8.94 2.70
CA GLU A 58 7.14 7.99 1.89
C GLU A 58 6.85 6.71 2.67
N TYR A 59 7.82 6.23 3.44
CA TYR A 59 7.63 5.10 4.34
C TYR A 59 6.49 5.36 5.33
N ALA A 60 6.51 6.51 6.02
CA ALA A 60 5.47 6.91 6.96
C ALA A 60 4.09 6.94 6.30
N ARG A 61 3.95 7.62 5.14
CA ARG A 61 2.68 7.68 4.40
C ARG A 61 2.15 6.32 3.99
N CYS A 62 3.02 5.39 3.58
CA CYS A 62 2.60 4.04 3.22
C CYS A 62 2.12 3.24 4.44
N CYS A 63 2.77 3.44 5.59
CA CYS A 63 2.36 2.83 6.85
C CYS A 63 1.00 3.37 7.30
N ASP A 64 0.82 4.68 7.32
CA ASP A 64 -0.46 5.32 7.67
C ASP A 64 -1.58 4.83 6.74
N LEU A 65 -1.33 4.76 5.43
CA LEU A 65 -2.30 4.26 4.47
C LEU A 65 -2.69 2.80 4.71
N LEU A 66 -1.76 1.93 5.12
CA LEU A 66 -2.09 0.54 5.44
C LEU A 66 -2.97 0.46 6.69
N ASP A 67 -2.64 1.25 7.72
CA ASP A 67 -3.39 1.29 8.97
C ASP A 67 -4.81 1.87 8.76
N ASP A 68 -4.95 2.90 7.90
CA ASP A 68 -6.23 3.49 7.50
C ASP A 68 -7.09 2.54 6.64
N CYS A 69 -6.46 1.73 5.80
CA CYS A 69 -7.16 0.76 4.95
C CYS A 69 -7.76 -0.40 5.77
N ASP A 70 -6.91 -1.02 6.60
CA ASP A 70 -7.25 -2.13 7.47
C ASP A 70 -6.14 -2.29 8.54
N PRO A 71 -6.45 -2.17 9.84
CA PRO A 71 -5.47 -2.33 10.91
C PRO A 71 -4.73 -3.68 10.91
N ALA A 72 -5.28 -4.71 10.26
CA ALA A 72 -4.62 -6.00 10.09
C ALA A 72 -3.64 -6.04 8.91
N ALA A 73 -3.70 -5.09 7.97
CA ALA A 73 -2.89 -5.11 6.74
C ALA A 73 -1.41 -4.88 7.03
N ARG A 74 -1.06 -3.83 7.81
CA ARG A 74 0.33 -3.53 8.14
C ARG A 74 1.05 -4.66 8.86
N PRO A 75 0.57 -5.22 9.99
CA PRO A 75 1.25 -6.34 10.64
C PRO A 75 1.34 -7.59 9.76
N ALA A 76 0.35 -7.83 8.88
CA ALA A 76 0.38 -8.97 7.96
C ALA A 76 1.39 -8.80 6.81
N LEU A 77 1.64 -7.57 6.34
CA LEU A 77 2.40 -7.29 5.12
C LEU A 77 3.74 -6.59 5.35
N LEU A 78 3.96 -6.04 6.53
CA LEU A 78 5.15 -5.30 6.98
C LEU A 78 5.48 -5.68 8.43
N PRO A 79 5.77 -6.97 8.71
CA PRO A 79 6.31 -7.37 10.00
C PRO A 79 7.67 -6.67 10.24
N ALA A 80 7.97 -6.44 11.52
CA ALA A 80 9.23 -5.86 11.99
C ALA A 80 10.45 -6.67 11.54
#